data_AF-A0A7C6YWD7-F1
#
_entry.id   AF-A0A7C6YWD7-F1
#
_cell.length_a   1.000
_cell.length_b   1.000
_cell.length_c   1.000
_cell.angle_alpha   90.00
_cell.angle_beta   90.00
_cell.angle_gamma   90.00
#
_symmetry.space_group_name_H-M   'P 1'
#
loop_
_entity.id
_entity.type
_entity.pdbx_description
1 polymer ?
#
loop_
_entity_poly.entity_id
_entity_poly.type
_entity_poly.pdbx_seq_one_letter_code
_entity_poly.pdbx_strand_id
1 'polypeptide(L)'
;MKPVLRKTVAAILMIFVFGTTIFAAQAKDVDANHWAYQSVKELLDKGYLSVYPDNTFRGNEPVDRYTLATVVARMLKEVQTGKVTASDSDIETLSKLYQEFQEDMVKAFADINKLDQRVTSLEKSLVANKDEITRLQIDYNNNFKPEMAKQIEAVFASMNTTKSQLESQISSLRNEIEILKGNVSGISEEKPSTSAVDLAISDAIQKSSSQIDSQLKSVDSKLNEEIIALRMDMQKEDQELQEELAALKTTLTGYIQSVVDLAEKTEHNQEALSKMVTESQKQTDAKLAQLQEQIDLLDLQLREDLQSTRSSSFVKERTIENRLQKMEDDLKSTQESTDARLTALENSRYFWWAGFGLSVFTIILAIISFN
;
A
#
# COMPACT_ATOMS: atom_id res chain seq x y z
N MET A 1 -58.14 -26.09 22.12
CA MET A 1 -57.22 -25.14 21.45
C MET A 1 -57.97 -24.48 20.29
N LYS A 2 -58.01 -23.14 20.26
CA LYS A 2 -58.89 -22.34 19.38
C LYS A 2 -58.53 -22.52 17.89
N PRO A 3 -59.51 -22.56 16.97
CA PRO A 3 -59.30 -22.78 15.52
C PRO A 3 -58.47 -21.68 14.84
N VAL A 4 -58.37 -20.52 15.48
CA VAL A 4 -57.52 -19.39 15.06
C VAL A 4 -56.04 -19.72 15.17
N LEU A 5 -55.64 -20.53 16.16
CA LEU A 5 -54.23 -20.91 16.39
C LEU A 5 -53.72 -21.92 15.36
N ARG A 6 -54.62 -22.75 14.78
CA ARG A 6 -54.27 -23.68 13.69
C ARG A 6 -54.07 -22.97 12.36
N LYS A 7 -54.84 -21.91 12.10
CA LYS A 7 -54.71 -21.10 10.86
C LYS A 7 -53.48 -20.20 10.88
N THR A 8 -53.09 -19.68 12.04
CA THR A 8 -51.84 -18.89 12.17
C THR A 8 -50.59 -19.76 12.09
N VAL A 9 -50.60 -20.97 12.67
CA VAL A 9 -49.46 -21.91 12.55
C VAL A 9 -49.31 -22.43 11.11
N ALA A 10 -50.41 -22.68 10.40
CA ALA A 10 -50.36 -23.07 8.98
C ALA A 10 -49.89 -21.92 8.05
N ALA A 11 -50.27 -20.67 8.35
CA ALA A 11 -49.80 -19.50 7.60
C ALA A 11 -48.31 -19.20 7.85
N ILE A 12 -47.81 -19.43 9.08
CA ILE A 12 -46.38 -19.27 9.41
C ILE A 12 -45.53 -20.40 8.79
N LEU A 13 -46.06 -21.62 8.70
CA LEU A 13 -45.40 -22.73 7.98
C LEU A 13 -45.41 -22.56 6.45
N MET A 14 -46.42 -21.91 5.85
CA MET A 14 -46.40 -21.58 4.42
C MET A 14 -45.41 -20.47 4.05
N ILE A 15 -45.10 -19.55 4.97
CA ILE A 15 -44.08 -18.51 4.74
C ILE A 15 -42.65 -19.09 4.80
N PHE A 16 -42.44 -20.21 5.50
CA PHE A 16 -41.17 -20.91 5.53
C PHE A 16 -40.91 -21.82 4.31
N VAL A 17 -41.90 -21.96 3.41
CA VAL A 17 -41.83 -22.78 2.18
C VAL A 17 -41.76 -21.91 0.91
N PHE A 18 -41.56 -20.59 1.05
CA PHE A 18 -41.19 -19.75 -0.10
C PHE A 18 -39.66 -19.69 -0.24
N GLY A 19 -39.13 -20.74 -0.86
CA GLY A 19 -37.95 -20.70 -1.73
C GLY A 19 -36.62 -20.27 -1.11
N THR A 20 -35.92 -21.20 -0.46
CA THR A 20 -34.46 -21.24 -0.67
C THR A 20 -34.21 -21.79 -2.07
N THR A 21 -34.42 -20.94 -3.07
CA THR A 21 -33.70 -21.13 -4.32
C THR A 21 -32.24 -21.02 -3.92
N ILE A 22 -31.51 -22.14 -3.96
CA ILE A 22 -30.06 -22.10 -3.99
C ILE A 22 -29.76 -21.39 -5.31
N PHE A 23 -29.62 -20.07 -5.26
CA PHE A 23 -29.07 -19.32 -6.38
C PHE A 23 -27.67 -19.88 -6.57
N ALA A 24 -27.46 -20.62 -7.66
CA ALA A 24 -26.12 -20.85 -8.15
C ALA A 24 -25.49 -19.45 -8.29
N ALA A 25 -24.47 -19.17 -7.50
CA ALA A 25 -23.82 -17.87 -7.48
C ALA A 25 -23.19 -17.65 -8.86
N GLN A 26 -23.89 -16.93 -9.72
CA GLN A 26 -23.42 -16.61 -11.06
C GLN A 26 -22.82 -15.22 -11.02
N ALA A 27 -21.52 -15.12 -11.29
CA ALA A 27 -20.82 -13.87 -11.39
C ALA A 27 -21.33 -13.09 -12.62
N LYS A 28 -21.94 -11.92 -12.38
CA LYS A 28 -22.55 -11.10 -13.44
C LYS A 28 -21.52 -10.46 -14.37
N ASP A 29 -20.31 -10.25 -13.87
CA ASP A 29 -19.18 -9.55 -14.51
C ASP A 29 -18.17 -10.51 -15.15
N VAL A 30 -18.47 -11.80 -15.22
CA VAL A 30 -17.61 -12.80 -15.89
C VAL A 30 -18.35 -13.32 -17.11
N ASP A 31 -17.97 -12.82 -18.29
CA ASP A 31 -18.57 -13.23 -19.56
C ASP A 31 -18.41 -14.73 -19.82
N ALA A 32 -19.41 -15.37 -20.42
CA ALA A 32 -19.39 -16.79 -20.75
C ALA A 32 -18.25 -17.20 -21.72
N ASN A 33 -17.74 -16.23 -22.49
CA ASN A 33 -16.61 -16.40 -23.40
C ASN A 33 -15.26 -16.00 -22.77
N HIS A 34 -15.23 -15.60 -21.50
CA HIS A 34 -14.00 -15.22 -20.79
C HIS A 34 -13.19 -16.46 -20.42
N TRP A 35 -11.86 -16.40 -20.55
CA TRP A 35 -10.95 -17.54 -20.31
C TRP A 35 -11.11 -18.15 -18.90
N ALA A 36 -11.39 -17.30 -17.91
CA ALA A 36 -11.56 -17.72 -16.52
C ALA A 36 -12.99 -18.21 -16.18
N TYR A 37 -13.96 -18.13 -17.10
CA TYR A 37 -15.37 -18.38 -16.80
C TYR A 37 -15.61 -19.77 -16.19
N GLN A 38 -15.06 -20.81 -16.80
CA GLN A 38 -15.24 -22.20 -16.33
C GLN A 38 -14.62 -22.40 -14.94
N SER A 39 -13.41 -21.88 -14.73
CA SER A 39 -12.71 -21.98 -13.44
C SER A 39 -13.44 -21.21 -12.34
N VAL A 40 -13.88 -19.98 -12.62
CA VAL A 40 -14.65 -19.17 -11.67
C VAL A 40 -15.96 -19.86 -11.32
N LYS A 41 -16.69 -20.35 -12.32
CA LYS A 41 -17.94 -21.09 -12.11
C LYS A 41 -17.71 -22.33 -11.24
N GLU A 42 -16.68 -23.12 -11.51
CA GLU A 42 -16.36 -24.32 -10.74
C GLU A 42 -16.01 -23.98 -9.27
N LEU A 43 -15.25 -22.92 -9.04
CA LEU A 43 -14.89 -22.47 -7.69
C LEU A 43 -16.09 -21.94 -6.90
N LEU A 44 -17.04 -21.27 -7.58
CA LEU A 44 -18.29 -20.81 -6.99
C LEU A 44 -19.23 -21.99 -6.69
N ASP A 45 -19.36 -22.94 -7.63
CA ASP A 45 -20.18 -24.14 -7.48
C ASP A 45 -19.69 -25.04 -6.33
N LYS A 46 -18.36 -25.12 -6.15
CA LYS A 46 -17.72 -25.84 -5.03
C LYS A 46 -17.70 -25.05 -3.72
N GLY A 47 -18.16 -23.79 -3.71
CA GLY A 47 -18.20 -22.94 -2.53
C GLY A 47 -16.82 -22.50 -2.02
N TYR A 48 -15.78 -22.60 -2.85
CA TYR A 48 -14.43 -22.13 -2.51
C TYR A 48 -14.33 -20.61 -2.59
N LEU A 49 -15.02 -20.01 -3.54
CA LEU A 49 -15.15 -18.56 -3.68
C LEU A 49 -16.63 -18.15 -3.56
N SER A 50 -16.87 -16.85 -3.38
CA SER A 50 -18.22 -16.28 -3.33
C SER A 50 -18.24 -14.97 -4.09
N VAL A 51 -19.38 -14.64 -4.69
CA VAL A 51 -19.61 -13.33 -5.30
C VAL A 51 -19.92 -12.29 -4.22
N TYR A 52 -19.66 -11.03 -4.53
CA TYR A 52 -20.01 -9.90 -3.69
C TYR A 52 -21.54 -9.74 -3.58
N PRO A 53 -22.05 -8.98 -2.59
CA PRO A 53 -23.50 -8.76 -2.43
C PRO A 53 -24.20 -8.11 -3.64
N ASP A 54 -23.43 -7.48 -4.54
CA ASP A 54 -23.88 -6.92 -5.82
C ASP A 54 -23.88 -7.95 -6.98
N ASN A 55 -23.59 -9.22 -6.69
CA ASN A 55 -23.43 -10.34 -7.62
C ASN A 55 -22.26 -10.21 -8.61
N THR A 56 -21.21 -9.45 -8.25
CA THR A 56 -19.96 -9.39 -9.02
C THR A 56 -18.89 -10.33 -8.44
N PHE A 57 -17.94 -10.76 -9.26
CA PHE A 57 -16.76 -11.55 -8.88
C PHE A 57 -15.50 -10.67 -8.74
N ARG A 58 -15.44 -9.57 -9.51
CA ARG A 58 -14.35 -8.58 -9.51
C ARG A 58 -12.99 -9.18 -9.84
N GLY A 59 -12.92 -9.97 -10.91
CA GLY A 59 -11.71 -10.71 -11.31
C GLY A 59 -10.48 -9.87 -11.63
N ASN A 60 -10.64 -8.54 -11.82
CA ASN A 60 -9.54 -7.60 -12.05
C ASN A 60 -9.05 -6.91 -10.76
N GLU A 61 -9.73 -7.10 -9.63
CA GLU A 61 -9.30 -6.55 -8.35
C GLU A 61 -8.25 -7.45 -7.69
N PRO A 62 -7.25 -6.88 -7.02
CA PRO A 62 -6.28 -7.66 -6.27
C PRO A 62 -6.95 -8.38 -5.09
N VAL A 63 -6.66 -9.67 -4.95
CA VAL A 63 -7.17 -10.51 -3.85
C VAL A 63 -6.30 -10.33 -2.60
N ASP A 64 -6.93 -10.19 -1.44
CA ASP A 64 -6.25 -10.15 -0.15
C ASP A 64 -5.54 -11.48 0.16
N ARG A 65 -4.31 -11.42 0.69
CA ARG A 65 -3.49 -12.59 1.00
C ARG A 65 -4.16 -13.50 2.04
N TYR A 66 -4.93 -12.95 2.99
CA TYR A 66 -5.71 -13.76 3.95
C TYR A 66 -6.88 -14.47 3.30
N THR A 67 -7.53 -13.84 2.32
CA THR A 67 -8.60 -14.46 1.54
C THR A 67 -8.06 -15.61 0.71
N LEU A 68 -6.93 -15.40 0.01
CA LEU A 68 -6.26 -16.46 -0.75
C LEU A 68 -5.87 -17.64 0.16
N ALA A 69 -5.24 -17.38 1.31
CA ALA A 69 -4.83 -18.41 2.27
C ALA A 69 -6.02 -19.25 2.78
N THR A 70 -7.18 -18.61 3.01
CA THR A 70 -8.39 -19.29 3.47
C THR A 70 -8.94 -20.24 2.41
N VAL A 71 -8.94 -19.82 1.15
CA VAL A 71 -9.40 -20.63 0.01
C VAL A 71 -8.50 -21.86 -0.16
N VAL A 72 -7.19 -21.66 -0.15
CA VAL A 72 -6.19 -22.73 -0.26
C VAL A 72 -6.31 -23.72 0.91
N ALA A 73 -6.46 -23.23 2.14
CA ALA A 73 -6.63 -24.09 3.32
C ALA A 73 -7.90 -24.96 3.24
N ARG A 74 -9.00 -24.44 2.69
CA ARG A 74 -10.24 -25.21 2.48
C ARG A 74 -10.05 -26.30 1.42
N MET A 75 -9.39 -25.98 0.30
CA MET A 75 -9.10 -26.97 -0.75
C MET A 75 -8.21 -28.10 -0.22
N LEU A 76 -7.15 -27.76 0.52
CA LEU A 76 -6.25 -28.73 1.15
C LEU A 76 -6.97 -29.67 2.11
N LYS A 77 -7.93 -29.15 2.89
CA LYS A 77 -8.73 -29.96 3.82
C LYS A 77 -9.64 -30.96 3.09
N GLU A 78 -10.22 -30.59 1.95
CA GLU A 78 -11.07 -31.50 1.15
C GLU A 78 -10.24 -32.61 0.47
N VAL A 79 -8.98 -32.30 0.10
CA VAL A 79 -8.01 -33.31 -0.37
C VAL A 79 -7.62 -34.27 0.76
N GLN A 80 -7.26 -33.75 1.94
CA GLN A 80 -6.88 -34.59 3.09
C GLN A 80 -8.02 -35.48 3.61
N THR A 81 -9.27 -35.09 3.39
CA THR A 81 -10.45 -35.88 3.79
C THR A 81 -10.88 -36.90 2.72
N GLY A 82 -10.14 -37.02 1.62
CA GLY A 82 -10.35 -38.04 0.59
C GLY A 82 -11.55 -37.81 -0.32
N LYS A 83 -12.15 -36.60 -0.30
CA LYS A 83 -13.25 -36.23 -1.20
C LYS A 83 -12.79 -35.89 -2.62
N VAL A 84 -11.49 -35.63 -2.80
CA VAL A 84 -10.83 -35.39 -4.07
C VAL A 84 -9.57 -36.24 -4.10
N THR A 85 -9.43 -37.13 -5.09
CA THR A 85 -8.20 -37.90 -5.31
C THR A 85 -7.14 -36.99 -5.92
N ALA A 86 -6.35 -36.33 -5.07
CA ALA A 86 -5.11 -35.69 -5.48
C ALA A 86 -4.00 -36.75 -5.51
N SER A 87 -3.09 -36.68 -6.48
CA SER A 87 -1.92 -37.55 -6.48
C SER A 87 -0.97 -37.16 -5.34
N ASP A 88 -0.16 -38.10 -4.84
CA ASP A 88 0.82 -37.81 -3.77
C ASP A 88 1.78 -36.67 -4.17
N SER A 89 2.05 -36.51 -5.47
CA SER A 89 2.85 -35.43 -6.06
C SER A 89 2.18 -34.05 -5.93
N ASP A 90 0.85 -33.97 -6.04
CA ASP A 90 0.10 -32.72 -5.90
C ASP A 90 0.09 -32.26 -4.44
N ILE A 91 0.01 -33.21 -3.51
CA ILE A 91 0.09 -32.94 -2.07
C ILE A 91 1.48 -32.44 -1.69
N GLU A 92 2.55 -33.02 -2.27
CA GLU A 92 3.92 -32.56 -2.07
C GLU A 92 4.14 -31.14 -2.63
N THR A 93 3.64 -30.86 -3.82
CA THR A 93 3.74 -29.53 -4.46
C THR A 93 2.99 -28.47 -3.65
N LEU A 94 1.79 -28.78 -3.16
CA LEU A 94 1.03 -27.88 -2.30
C LEU A 94 1.68 -27.69 -0.92
N SER A 95 2.32 -28.72 -0.37
CA SER A 95 3.08 -28.62 0.88
C SER A 95 4.27 -27.68 0.72
N LYS A 96 4.98 -27.78 -0.40
CA LYS A 96 6.10 -26.89 -0.74
C LYS A 96 5.63 -25.44 -0.96
N LEU A 97 4.54 -25.26 -1.71
CA LEU A 97 3.95 -23.93 -1.93
C LEU A 97 3.49 -23.29 -0.60
N TYR A 98 2.92 -24.09 0.30
CA TYR A 98 2.54 -23.63 1.64
C TYR A 98 3.77 -23.19 2.46
N GLN A 99 4.88 -23.94 2.39
CA GLN A 99 6.13 -23.56 3.07
C GLN A 99 6.71 -22.26 2.48
N GLU A 100 6.81 -22.14 1.16
CA GLU A 100 7.31 -20.94 0.49
C GLU A 100 6.43 -19.72 0.81
N PHE A 101 5.10 -19.89 0.82
CA PHE A 101 4.17 -18.84 1.22
C PHE A 101 4.33 -18.44 2.70
N GLN A 102 4.54 -19.41 3.60
CA GLN A 102 4.77 -19.14 5.01
C GLN A 102 6.06 -18.34 5.23
N GLU A 103 7.15 -18.68 4.53
CA GLU A 103 8.40 -17.95 4.58
C GLU A 103 8.25 -16.50 4.09
N ASP A 104 7.54 -16.30 2.97
CA ASP A 104 7.30 -14.96 2.43
C ASP A 104 6.33 -14.13 3.30
N MET A 105 5.42 -14.78 4.03
CA MET A 105 4.59 -14.11 5.04
C MET A 105 5.40 -13.67 6.25
N VAL A 106 6.37 -14.47 6.70
CA VAL A 106 7.31 -14.10 7.77
C VAL A 106 8.16 -12.90 7.35
N LYS A 107 8.68 -12.88 6.11
CA LYS A 107 9.42 -11.72 5.57
C LYS A 107 8.52 -10.48 5.49
N ALA A 108 7.30 -10.61 4.96
CA ALA A 108 6.37 -9.50 4.88
C ALA A 108 6.04 -8.92 6.26
N PHE A 109 5.88 -9.76 7.29
CA PHE A 109 5.66 -9.30 8.66
C PHE A 109 6.88 -8.55 9.22
N ALA A 110 8.10 -9.05 8.93
CA ALA A 110 9.33 -8.36 9.31
C ALA A 110 9.47 -6.97 8.63
N ASP A 111 9.12 -6.87 7.35
CA ASP A 111 9.14 -5.61 6.61
C ASP A 111 8.08 -4.62 7.11
N ILE A 112 6.88 -5.10 7.46
CA ILE A 112 5.83 -4.28 8.09
C ILE A 112 6.34 -3.72 9.43
N ASN A 113 6.97 -4.53 10.28
CA ASN A 113 7.53 -4.05 11.54
C ASN A 113 8.64 -3.02 11.33
N LYS A 114 9.48 -3.21 10.31
CA LYS A 114 10.52 -2.24 9.94
C LYS A 114 9.91 -0.92 9.45
N LEU A 115 8.81 -0.99 8.70
CA LEU A 115 8.08 0.19 8.24
C LEU A 115 7.45 0.94 9.44
N ASP A 116 6.83 0.22 10.37
CA ASP A 116 6.25 0.78 11.60
C ASP A 116 7.29 1.51 12.46
N GLN A 117 8.48 0.91 12.61
CA GLN A 117 9.61 1.56 13.29
C GLN A 117 10.05 2.86 12.60
N ARG A 118 10.09 2.88 11.26
CA ARG A 118 10.44 4.08 10.50
C ARG A 118 9.37 5.17 10.65
N VAL A 119 8.09 4.81 10.60
CA VAL A 119 6.97 5.74 10.82
C VAL A 119 7.07 6.34 12.21
N THR A 120 7.25 5.52 13.25
CA THR A 120 7.44 5.98 14.63
C THR A 120 8.63 6.93 14.76
N SER A 121 9.76 6.65 14.09
CA SER A 121 10.92 7.54 14.11
C SER A 121 10.64 8.88 13.43
N LEU A 122 9.95 8.87 12.28
CA LEU A 122 9.57 10.08 11.56
C LEU A 122 8.59 10.93 12.37
N GLU A 123 7.62 10.32 13.04
CA GLU A 123 6.69 11.00 13.93
C GLU A 123 7.41 11.70 15.08
N LYS A 124 8.41 11.04 15.70
CA LYS A 124 9.24 11.67 16.74
C LYS A 124 10.01 12.88 16.22
N SER A 125 10.63 12.78 15.04
CA SER A 125 11.33 13.90 14.42
C SER A 125 10.38 15.04 14.07
N LEU A 126 9.16 14.74 13.59
CA LEU A 126 8.14 15.75 13.30
C LEU A 126 7.76 16.55 14.55
N VAL A 127 7.55 15.85 15.68
CA VAL A 127 7.24 16.49 16.96
C VAL A 127 8.41 17.38 17.41
N ALA A 128 9.65 16.87 17.36
CA ALA A 128 10.83 17.64 17.72
C ALA A 128 10.99 18.92 16.88
N ASN A 129 10.83 18.81 15.55
CA ASN A 129 10.89 19.95 14.65
C ASN A 129 9.79 20.97 14.93
N LYS A 130 8.56 20.50 15.24
CA LYS A 130 7.44 21.38 15.60
C LYS A 130 7.72 22.15 16.88
N ASP A 131 8.30 21.49 17.88
CA ASP A 131 8.69 22.13 19.14
C ASP A 131 9.79 23.17 18.92
N GLU A 132 10.77 22.88 18.07
CA GLU A 132 11.83 23.82 17.71
C GLU A 132 11.30 25.04 16.96
N ILE A 133 10.43 24.86 15.96
CA ILE A 133 9.75 25.97 15.26
C ILE A 133 8.97 26.83 16.26
N THR A 134 8.25 26.19 17.19
CA THR A 134 7.49 26.91 18.21
C THR A 134 8.41 27.73 19.11
N ARG A 135 9.55 27.16 19.53
CA ARG A 135 10.56 27.90 20.30
C ARG A 135 11.14 29.08 19.53
N LEU A 136 11.50 28.89 18.26
CA LEU A 136 12.02 29.96 17.42
C LEU A 136 11.00 31.08 17.21
N GLN A 137 9.72 30.74 17.05
CA GLN A 137 8.64 31.74 16.97
C GLN A 137 8.49 32.53 18.28
N ILE A 138 8.64 31.87 19.43
CA ILE A 138 8.62 32.53 20.74
C ILE A 138 9.82 33.46 20.87
N ASP A 139 11.02 32.99 20.55
CA ASP A 139 12.26 33.76 20.65
C ASP A 139 12.25 34.99 19.74
N TYR A 140 11.81 34.82 18.49
CA TYR A 140 11.63 35.93 17.55
C TYR A 140 10.68 37.00 18.09
N ASN A 141 9.52 36.60 18.64
CA ASN A 141 8.52 37.54 19.11
C ASN A 141 8.87 38.20 20.45
N ASN A 142 9.51 37.46 21.36
CA ASN A 142 9.74 37.91 22.73
C ASN A 142 11.12 38.54 22.94
N ASN A 143 12.11 38.21 22.11
CA ASN A 143 13.46 38.70 22.26
C ASN A 143 13.86 39.56 21.05
N PHE A 144 13.87 38.98 19.84
CA PHE A 144 14.40 39.68 18.67
C PHE A 144 13.60 40.94 18.29
N LYS A 145 12.28 40.79 18.11
CA LYS A 145 11.39 41.90 17.73
C LYS A 145 11.40 43.07 18.73
N PRO A 146 11.27 42.87 20.05
CA PRO A 146 11.32 43.97 21.00
C PRO A 146 12.71 44.59 21.12
N GLU A 147 13.79 43.82 21.00
CA GLU A 147 15.14 44.38 21.04
C GLU A 147 15.40 45.30 19.85
N MET A 148 14.96 44.90 18.64
CA MET A 148 14.95 45.77 17.46
C MET A 148 14.15 47.06 17.70
N ALA A 149 12.95 46.96 18.27
CA ALA A 149 12.11 48.12 18.58
C ALA A 149 12.80 49.08 19.57
N LYS A 150 13.45 48.52 20.60
CA LYS A 150 14.18 49.29 21.61
C LYS A 150 15.39 50.01 21.02
N GLN A 151 16.13 49.37 20.11
CA GLN A 151 17.24 50.02 19.41
C GLN A 151 16.75 51.19 18.54
N ILE A 152 15.66 50.99 17.80
CA ILE A 152 15.03 52.07 17.00
C ILE A 152 14.60 53.24 17.91
N GLU A 153 13.97 52.95 19.05
CA GLU A 153 13.55 53.98 20.01
C GLU A 153 14.75 54.74 20.60
N ALA A 154 15.85 54.05 20.92
CA ALA A 154 17.08 54.68 21.41
C ALA A 154 17.69 55.63 20.36
N VAL A 155 17.70 55.23 19.08
CA VAL A 155 18.15 56.09 17.98
C VAL A 155 17.28 57.32 17.88
N PHE A 156 15.94 57.19 17.89
CA PHE A 156 15.05 58.34 17.85
C PHE A 156 15.24 59.28 19.05
N ALA A 157 15.43 58.75 20.25
CA ALA A 157 15.68 59.55 21.45
C ALA A 157 16.99 60.35 21.33
N SER A 158 18.05 59.73 20.81
CA SER A 158 19.32 60.42 20.57
C SER A 158 19.17 61.55 19.54
N MET A 159 18.52 61.28 18.39
CA MET A 159 18.27 62.29 17.36
C MET A 159 17.47 63.48 17.90
N ASN A 160 16.46 63.21 18.74
CA ASN A 160 15.64 64.27 19.31
C ASN A 160 16.44 65.13 20.32
N THR A 161 17.35 64.50 21.06
CA THR A 161 18.28 65.20 21.97
C THR A 161 19.21 66.12 21.18
N THR A 162 19.81 65.61 20.10
CA THR A 162 20.66 66.41 19.20
C THR A 162 19.88 67.57 18.58
N LYS A 163 18.63 67.33 18.15
CA LYS A 163 17.76 68.39 17.63
C LYS A 163 17.54 69.49 18.67
N SER A 164 17.19 69.15 19.91
CA SER A 164 17.00 70.15 20.97
C SER A 164 18.28 70.91 21.31
N GLN A 165 19.44 70.25 21.26
CA GLN A 165 20.73 70.93 21.43
C GLN A 165 20.98 71.95 20.30
N LEU A 166 20.71 71.58 19.05
CA LEU A 166 20.83 72.49 17.91
C LEU A 166 19.86 73.67 18.02
N GLU A 167 18.61 73.45 18.43
CA GLU A 167 17.62 74.52 18.65
C GLU A 167 18.07 75.48 19.77
N SER A 168 18.68 74.97 20.84
CA SER A 168 19.27 75.78 21.90
C SER A 168 20.45 76.63 21.40
N GLN A 169 21.36 76.02 20.63
CA GLN A 169 22.50 76.74 20.02
C GLN A 169 22.03 77.84 19.07
N ILE A 170 21.04 77.56 18.21
CA ILE A 170 20.44 78.56 17.31
C ILE A 170 19.84 79.72 18.09
N SER A 171 19.19 79.43 19.22
CA SER A 171 18.58 80.46 20.07
C SER A 171 19.64 81.34 20.76
N SER A 172 20.75 80.74 21.22
CA SER A 172 21.90 81.48 21.77
C SER A 172 22.50 82.43 20.73
N LEU A 173 22.77 81.91 19.53
CA LEU A 173 23.34 82.69 18.43
C LEU A 173 22.41 83.84 18.02
N ARG A 174 21.10 83.63 17.98
CA ARG A 174 20.13 84.71 17.71
C ARG A 174 20.21 85.81 18.78
N ASN A 175 20.25 85.44 20.06
CA ASN A 175 20.35 86.40 21.14
C ASN A 175 21.68 87.19 21.09
N GLU A 176 22.79 86.52 20.80
CA GLU A 176 24.09 87.17 20.59
C GLU A 176 24.04 88.17 19.42
N ILE A 177 23.42 87.80 18.29
CA ILE A 177 23.22 88.71 17.15
C ILE A 177 22.34 89.90 17.53
N GLU A 178 21.28 89.70 18.33
CA GLU A 178 20.38 90.76 18.81
C GLU A 178 21.13 91.77 19.69
N ILE A 179 21.94 91.28 20.64
CA ILE A 179 22.78 92.10 21.52
C ILE A 179 23.81 92.89 20.69
N LEU A 180 24.48 92.22 19.74
CA LEU A 180 25.44 92.86 18.85
C LEU A 180 24.77 93.96 18.01
N LYS A 181 23.57 93.72 17.48
CA LYS A 181 22.79 94.75 16.76
C LYS A 181 22.43 95.93 17.66
N GLY A 182 21.97 95.68 18.88
CA GLY A 182 21.64 96.73 19.85
C GLY A 182 22.84 97.62 20.19
N ASN A 183 24.00 97.00 20.39
CA ASN A 183 25.26 97.71 20.63
C ASN A 183 25.69 98.54 19.41
N VAL A 184 25.52 98.03 18.19
CA VAL A 184 25.82 98.77 16.95
C VAL A 184 24.86 99.94 16.75
N SER A 185 23.57 99.81 17.08
CA SER A 185 22.61 100.91 17.00
C SER A 185 22.86 102.02 18.03
N GLY A 186 23.39 101.68 19.21
CA GLY A 186 23.75 102.65 20.27
C GLY A 186 24.99 103.51 19.94
N ILE A 187 25.79 103.11 18.97
CA ILE A 187 27.01 103.84 18.53
C ILE A 187 26.66 104.96 17.51
N SER A 188 25.41 105.07 17.05
CA SER A 188 25.02 105.97 15.95
C SER A 188 24.45 107.34 16.35
N GLU A 189 24.31 107.69 17.64
CA GLU A 189 23.65 108.97 18.02
C GLU A 189 24.45 109.98 18.86
N GLU A 190 25.69 109.72 19.30
CA GLU A 190 26.52 110.78 19.90
C GLU A 190 27.96 110.76 19.39
N LYS A 191 28.36 111.88 18.78
CA LYS A 191 29.70 112.13 18.27
C LYS A 191 30.54 112.85 19.33
N PRO A 192 31.51 112.18 19.98
CA PRO A 192 32.75 112.83 20.38
C PRO A 192 33.98 112.12 19.77
N SER A 193 35.09 112.85 19.70
CA SER A 193 36.32 112.54 18.97
C SER A 193 37.10 111.30 19.45
N THR A 194 37.07 110.25 18.63
CA THR A 194 38.19 109.64 17.86
C THR A 194 39.49 109.31 18.59
N SER A 195 39.65 108.02 18.96
CA SER A 195 40.89 107.22 19.01
C SER A 195 40.78 106.11 20.08
N ALA A 196 40.59 106.45 21.35
CA ALA A 196 40.58 105.47 22.45
C ALA A 196 39.32 104.60 22.48
N VAL A 197 38.17 105.18 22.14
CA VAL A 197 36.89 104.44 22.05
C VAL A 197 36.85 103.58 20.79
N ASP A 198 37.34 104.10 19.65
CA ASP A 198 37.48 103.32 18.42
C ASP A 198 38.46 102.14 18.60
N LEU A 199 39.57 102.35 19.34
CA LEU A 199 40.50 101.29 19.72
C LEU A 199 39.85 100.26 20.65
N ALA A 200 39.10 100.70 21.66
CA ALA A 200 38.43 99.78 22.59
C ALA A 200 37.32 98.97 21.91
N ILE A 201 36.57 99.58 20.98
CA ILE A 201 35.57 98.89 20.16
C ILE A 201 36.25 97.93 19.19
N SER A 202 37.33 98.36 18.52
CA SER A 202 38.11 97.51 17.61
C SER A 202 38.72 96.32 18.35
N ASP A 203 39.30 96.52 19.53
CA ASP A 203 39.85 95.45 20.38
C ASP A 203 38.74 94.50 20.87
N ALA A 204 37.58 95.02 21.28
CA ALA A 204 36.45 94.21 21.71
C ALA A 204 35.86 93.38 20.56
N ILE A 205 35.74 93.96 19.36
CA ILE A 205 35.32 93.26 18.14
C ILE A 205 36.35 92.21 17.76
N GLN A 206 37.64 92.55 17.76
CA GLN A 206 38.70 91.62 17.37
C GLN A 206 38.84 90.46 18.36
N LYS A 207 38.70 90.73 19.66
CA LYS A 207 38.65 89.70 20.71
C LYS A 207 37.42 88.80 20.54
N SER A 208 36.24 89.38 20.34
CA SER A 208 35.02 88.60 20.12
C SER A 208 35.09 87.76 18.84
N SER A 209 35.62 88.32 17.75
CA SER A 209 35.85 87.61 16.49
C SER A 209 36.84 86.45 16.67
N SER A 210 37.94 86.66 17.40
CA SER A 210 38.91 85.60 17.69
C SER A 210 38.33 84.48 18.56
N GLN A 211 37.44 84.84 19.49
CA GLN A 211 36.78 83.90 20.38
C GLN A 211 35.73 83.07 19.62
N ILE A 212 34.94 83.72 18.76
CA ILE A 212 34.01 83.06 17.83
C ILE A 212 34.77 82.11 16.91
N ASP A 213 35.88 82.54 16.31
CA ASP A 213 36.71 81.68 15.44
C ASP A 213 37.25 80.45 16.18
N SER A 214 37.65 80.61 17.45
CA SER A 214 38.12 79.49 18.27
C SER A 214 37.00 78.49 18.60
N GLN A 215 35.79 79.00 18.88
CA GLN A 215 34.62 78.16 19.14
C GLN A 215 34.15 77.46 17.87
N LEU A 216 34.16 78.15 16.73
CA LEU A 216 33.79 77.58 15.43
C LEU A 216 34.73 76.44 15.05
N LYS A 217 36.06 76.63 15.21
CA LYS A 217 37.06 75.58 15.00
C LYS A 217 36.88 74.39 15.94
N SER A 218 36.53 74.64 17.20
CA SER A 218 36.26 73.59 18.18
C SER A 218 35.02 72.76 17.79
N VAL A 219 33.93 73.44 17.41
CA VAL A 219 32.70 72.79 16.93
C VAL A 219 32.98 71.99 15.65
N ASP A 220 33.70 72.56 14.69
CA ASP A 220 34.11 71.85 13.46
C ASP A 220 34.94 70.59 13.77
N SER A 221 35.86 70.68 14.72
CA SER A 221 36.68 69.52 15.10
C SER A 221 35.85 68.41 15.74
N LYS A 222 34.93 68.76 16.65
CA LYS A 222 34.05 67.79 17.32
C LYS A 222 33.07 67.16 16.34
N LEU A 223 32.47 67.96 15.46
CA LEU A 223 31.56 67.47 14.44
C LEU A 223 32.27 66.51 13.49
N ASN A 224 33.51 66.82 13.09
CA ASN A 224 34.31 65.93 12.26
C ASN A 224 34.66 64.61 12.99
N GLU A 225 35.02 64.66 14.27
CA GLU A 225 35.27 63.45 15.06
C GLU A 225 34.02 62.57 15.18
N GLU A 226 32.86 63.17 15.45
CA GLU A 226 31.58 62.46 15.58
C GLU A 226 31.13 61.85 14.25
N ILE A 227 31.30 62.58 13.14
CA ILE A 227 31.03 62.09 11.79
C ILE A 227 31.96 60.91 11.44
N ILE A 228 33.23 60.97 11.84
CA ILE A 228 34.18 59.86 11.63
C ILE A 228 33.74 58.64 12.44
N ALA A 229 33.39 58.80 13.73
CA ALA A 229 32.92 57.71 14.57
C ALA A 229 31.66 57.05 14.00
N LEU A 230 30.65 57.84 13.63
CA LEU A 230 29.43 57.35 12.99
C LEU A 230 29.70 56.59 11.68
N ARG A 231 30.62 57.07 10.85
CA ARG A 231 31.02 56.33 9.65
C ARG A 231 31.69 55.00 9.97
N MET A 232 32.54 54.96 11.00
CA MET A 232 33.21 53.72 11.41
C MET A 232 32.20 52.70 11.95
N ASP A 233 31.25 53.13 12.77
CA ASP A 233 30.20 52.26 13.30
C ASP A 233 29.29 51.73 12.18
N MET A 234 28.83 52.62 11.29
CA MET A 234 28.06 52.21 10.11
C MET A 234 28.82 51.24 9.22
N GLN A 235 30.13 51.46 9.00
CA GLN A 235 30.95 50.59 8.18
C GLN A 235 31.14 49.21 8.83
N LYS A 236 31.25 49.17 10.16
CA LYS A 236 31.35 47.93 10.93
C LYS A 236 30.04 47.14 10.86
N GLU A 237 28.90 47.79 11.06
CA GLU A 237 27.59 47.17 10.96
C GLU A 237 27.31 46.63 9.55
N ASP A 238 27.71 47.38 8.50
CA ASP A 238 27.61 46.93 7.11
C ASP A 238 28.51 45.70 6.85
N GLN A 239 29.70 45.64 7.45
CA GLN A 239 30.57 44.45 7.39
C GLN A 239 29.94 43.24 8.09
N GLU A 240 29.40 43.41 9.30
CA GLU A 240 28.75 42.32 10.05
C GLU A 240 27.54 41.77 9.26
N LEU A 241 26.72 42.65 8.69
CA LEU A 241 25.62 42.28 7.79
C LEU A 241 26.10 41.51 6.56
N GLN A 242 27.21 41.93 5.93
CA GLN A 242 27.78 41.23 4.78
C GLN A 242 28.26 39.82 5.16
N GLU A 243 28.88 39.66 6.33
CA GLU A 243 29.35 38.36 6.83
C GLU A 243 28.18 37.42 7.12
N GLU A 244 27.11 37.90 7.77
CA GLU A 244 25.90 37.12 7.99
C GLU A 244 25.24 36.69 6.67
N LEU A 245 25.15 37.60 5.69
CA LEU A 245 24.59 37.30 4.37
C LEU A 245 25.44 36.25 3.63
N ALA A 246 26.76 36.31 3.75
CA ALA A 246 27.66 35.31 3.18
C ALA A 246 27.52 33.95 3.87
N ALA A 247 27.40 33.92 5.20
CA ALA A 247 27.17 32.70 5.96
C ALA A 247 25.81 32.06 5.62
N LEU A 248 24.76 32.87 5.51
CA LEU A 248 23.43 32.43 5.11
C LEU A 248 23.43 31.86 3.69
N LYS A 249 24.09 32.53 2.75
CA LYS A 249 24.24 32.05 1.36
C LYS A 249 24.99 30.72 1.29
N THR A 250 26.03 30.55 2.10
CA THR A 250 26.78 29.30 2.20
C THR A 250 25.90 28.17 2.73
N THR A 251 25.13 28.45 3.78
CA THR A 251 24.19 27.49 4.38
C THR A 251 23.10 27.08 3.39
N LEU A 252 22.51 28.05 2.68
CA LEU A 252 21.50 27.82 1.66
C LEU A 252 22.06 26.97 0.50
N THR A 253 23.30 27.22 0.09
CA THR A 253 23.99 26.42 -0.94
C THR A 253 24.18 24.97 -0.46
N GLY A 254 24.52 24.77 0.81
CA GLY A 254 24.60 23.44 1.41
C GLY A 254 23.27 22.69 1.41
N TYR A 255 22.17 23.38 1.74
CA TYR A 255 20.82 22.78 1.66
C TYR A 255 20.38 22.48 0.22
N ILE A 256 20.72 23.33 -0.74
CA ILE A 256 20.44 23.05 -2.16
C ILE A 256 21.19 21.79 -2.60
N GLN A 257 22.47 21.65 -2.23
CA GLN A 257 23.25 20.46 -2.59
C GLN A 257 22.69 19.18 -1.98
N SER A 258 22.27 19.21 -0.71
CA SER A 258 21.69 18.01 -0.07
C SER A 258 20.36 17.59 -0.71
N VAL A 259 19.55 18.54 -1.16
CA VAL A 259 18.31 18.28 -1.92
C VAL A 259 18.63 17.67 -3.28
N VAL A 260 19.66 18.15 -3.98
CA VAL A 260 20.12 17.57 -5.26
C VAL A 260 20.59 16.13 -5.06
N ASP A 261 21.43 15.86 -4.06
CA ASP A 261 21.93 14.52 -3.77
C ASP A 261 20.77 13.54 -3.41
N LEU A 262 19.76 14.02 -2.68
CA LEU A 262 18.56 13.25 -2.36
C LEU A 262 17.72 12.94 -3.61
N ALA A 263 17.60 13.89 -4.54
CA ALA A 263 16.88 13.70 -5.79
C ALA A 263 17.56 12.63 -6.66
N GLU A 264 18.88 12.73 -6.85
CA GLU A 264 19.66 11.73 -7.60
C GLU A 264 19.53 10.33 -6.99
N LYS A 265 19.62 10.22 -5.66
CA LYS A 265 19.45 8.94 -4.97
C LYS A 265 18.05 8.36 -5.14
N THR A 266 17.04 9.22 -5.23
CA THR A 266 15.65 8.80 -5.45
C THR A 266 15.45 8.27 -6.87
N GLU A 267 16.02 8.95 -7.86
CA GLU A 267 16.00 8.51 -9.27
C GLU A 267 16.70 7.15 -9.42
N HIS A 268 17.88 6.98 -8.83
CA HIS A 268 18.61 5.71 -8.87
C HIS A 268 17.82 4.56 -8.22
N ASN A 269 17.15 4.82 -7.09
CA ASN A 269 16.28 3.84 -6.45
C ASN A 269 15.07 3.47 -7.31
N GLN A 270 14.47 4.44 -8.01
CA GLN A 270 13.35 4.21 -8.91
C GLN A 270 13.77 3.33 -10.11
N GLU A 271 14.94 3.59 -10.68
CA GLU A 271 15.50 2.75 -11.75
C GLU A 271 15.81 1.32 -11.27
N ALA A 272 16.42 1.18 -10.09
CA ALA A 272 16.72 -0.12 -9.51
C ALA A 272 15.44 -0.93 -9.26
N LEU A 273 14.40 -0.28 -8.73
CA LEU A 273 13.10 -0.91 -8.50
C LEU A 273 12.45 -1.35 -9.81
N SER A 274 12.47 -0.49 -10.84
CA SER A 274 11.95 -0.81 -12.17
C SER A 274 12.65 -2.03 -12.79
N LYS A 275 13.99 -2.11 -12.67
CA LYS A 275 14.77 -3.27 -13.11
C LYS A 275 14.39 -4.54 -12.35
N MET A 276 14.28 -4.47 -11.03
CA MET A 276 13.88 -5.62 -10.21
C MET A 276 12.48 -6.13 -10.57
N VAL A 277 11.51 -5.23 -10.78
CA VAL A 277 10.16 -5.59 -11.20
C VAL A 277 10.17 -6.28 -12.55
N THR A 278 10.92 -5.74 -13.52
CA THR A 278 11.01 -6.30 -14.88
C THR A 278 11.64 -7.69 -14.87
N GLU A 279 12.71 -7.88 -14.09
CA GLU A 279 13.38 -9.19 -13.97
C GLU A 279 12.47 -10.21 -13.25
N SER A 280 11.77 -9.80 -12.19
CA SER A 280 10.79 -10.66 -11.51
C SER A 280 9.64 -11.05 -12.43
N GLN A 281 9.16 -10.12 -13.25
CA GLN A 281 8.11 -10.41 -14.24
C GLN A 281 8.60 -11.44 -15.26
N LYS A 282 9.80 -11.24 -15.81
CA LYS A 282 10.41 -12.17 -16.77
C LYS A 282 10.58 -13.58 -16.20
N GLN A 283 10.99 -13.69 -14.93
CA GLN A 283 11.10 -15.00 -14.25
C GLN A 283 9.73 -15.66 -14.03
N THR A 284 8.72 -14.85 -13.71
CA THR A 284 7.33 -15.33 -13.55
C THR A 284 6.80 -15.86 -14.88
N ASP A 285 6.98 -15.11 -15.96
CA ASP A 285 6.55 -15.50 -17.31
C ASP A 285 7.28 -16.78 -17.77
N ALA A 286 8.58 -16.90 -17.47
CA ALA A 286 9.36 -18.09 -17.78
C ALA A 286 8.86 -19.33 -17.01
N LYS A 287 8.54 -19.18 -15.71
CA LYS A 287 7.94 -20.27 -14.92
C LYS A 287 6.56 -20.65 -15.42
N LEU A 288 5.75 -19.68 -15.83
CA LEU A 288 4.41 -19.92 -16.35
C LEU A 288 4.47 -20.69 -17.67
N ALA A 289 5.40 -20.32 -18.55
CA ALA A 289 5.66 -21.06 -19.78
C ALA A 289 6.13 -22.50 -19.51
N GLN A 290 7.02 -22.71 -18.54
CA GLN A 290 7.49 -24.04 -18.16
C GLN A 290 6.36 -24.91 -17.59
N LEU A 291 5.50 -24.34 -16.74
CA LEU A 291 4.34 -25.05 -16.19
C LEU A 291 3.33 -25.41 -17.29
N GLN A 292 3.12 -24.50 -18.26
CA GLN A 292 2.26 -24.79 -19.41
C GLN A 292 2.79 -25.97 -20.23
N GLU A 293 4.10 -26.01 -20.49
CA GLU A 293 4.74 -27.12 -21.19
C GLU A 293 4.57 -28.45 -20.42
N GLN A 294 4.71 -28.43 -19.09
CA GLN A 294 4.48 -29.61 -18.26
C GLN A 294 3.02 -30.09 -18.30
N ILE A 295 2.05 -29.17 -18.28
CA ILE A 295 0.62 -29.50 -18.40
C ILE A 295 0.35 -30.15 -19.77
N ASP A 296 0.89 -29.59 -20.85
CA ASP A 296 0.70 -30.12 -22.20
C ASP A 296 1.29 -31.54 -22.34
N LEU A 297 2.47 -31.77 -21.75
CA LEU A 297 3.08 -33.10 -21.69
C LEU A 297 2.25 -34.09 -20.86
N LEU A 298 1.70 -33.65 -19.73
CA LEU A 298 0.88 -34.49 -18.86
C LEU A 298 -0.46 -34.85 -19.54
N ASP A 299 -1.10 -33.90 -20.24
CA ASP A 299 -2.33 -34.17 -21.00
C ASP A 299 -2.07 -35.20 -22.10
N LEU A 300 -0.92 -35.11 -22.78
CA LEU A 300 -0.52 -36.08 -23.78
C LEU A 300 -0.35 -37.48 -23.17
N GLN A 301 0.39 -37.59 -22.07
CA GLN A 301 0.59 -38.86 -21.36
C GLN A 301 -0.74 -39.45 -20.89
N LEU A 302 -1.62 -38.64 -20.31
CA LEU A 302 -2.92 -39.10 -19.80
C LEU A 302 -3.80 -39.65 -20.93
N ARG A 303 -3.79 -39.00 -22.11
CA ARG A 303 -4.51 -39.48 -23.30
C ARG A 303 -3.99 -40.82 -23.77
N GLU A 304 -2.66 -40.97 -23.82
CA GLU A 304 -2.02 -42.22 -24.24
C GLU A 304 -2.32 -43.37 -23.27
N ASP A 305 -2.24 -43.11 -21.96
CA ASP A 305 -2.56 -44.08 -20.90
C ASP A 305 -4.05 -44.46 -20.87
N LEU A 306 -4.95 -43.50 -21.10
CA LEU A 306 -6.38 -43.79 -21.23
C LEU A 306 -6.67 -44.65 -22.46
N GLN A 307 -6.01 -44.39 -23.58
CA GLN A 307 -6.16 -45.17 -24.80
C GLN A 307 -5.61 -46.60 -24.62
N SER A 308 -4.45 -46.76 -23.97
CA SER A 308 -3.86 -48.06 -23.66
C SER A 308 -4.74 -48.85 -22.69
N THR A 309 -5.26 -48.20 -21.64
CA THR A 309 -6.17 -48.82 -20.67
C THR A 309 -7.46 -49.28 -21.34
N ARG A 310 -8.08 -48.41 -22.15
CA ARG A 310 -9.34 -48.71 -22.86
C ARG A 310 -9.19 -49.86 -23.86
N SER A 311 -8.08 -49.90 -24.59
CA SER A 311 -7.83 -51.02 -25.51
C SER A 311 -7.62 -52.33 -24.76
N SER A 312 -6.89 -52.32 -23.64
CA SER A 312 -6.70 -53.51 -22.79
C SER A 312 -8.00 -53.99 -22.14
N SER A 313 -8.87 -53.08 -21.69
CA SER A 313 -10.16 -53.42 -21.09
C SER A 313 -11.11 -54.02 -22.11
N PHE A 314 -11.15 -53.45 -23.33
CA PHE A 314 -11.94 -53.98 -24.44
C PHE A 314 -11.53 -55.42 -24.80
N VAL A 315 -10.22 -55.72 -24.81
CA VAL A 315 -9.73 -57.09 -25.04
C VAL A 315 -10.18 -58.05 -23.92
N LYS A 316 -10.11 -57.62 -22.66
CA LYS A 316 -10.57 -58.43 -21.51
C LYS A 316 -12.08 -58.70 -21.57
N GLU A 317 -12.87 -57.68 -21.88
CA GLU A 317 -14.33 -57.77 -22.01
C GLU A 317 -14.72 -58.78 -23.10
N ARG A 318 -14.13 -58.66 -24.29
CA ARG A 318 -14.37 -59.60 -25.40
C ARG A 318 -13.92 -61.02 -25.07
N THR A 319 -12.87 -61.16 -24.27
CA THR A 319 -12.41 -62.48 -23.78
C THR A 319 -13.42 -63.08 -22.80
N ILE A 320 -14.00 -62.28 -21.90
CA ILE A 320 -15.03 -62.71 -20.96
C ILE A 320 -16.32 -63.08 -21.69
N GLU A 321 -16.77 -62.26 -22.65
CA GLU A 321 -17.93 -62.54 -23.49
C GLU A 321 -17.79 -63.88 -24.22
N ASN A 322 -16.64 -64.13 -24.86
CA ASN A 322 -16.38 -65.40 -25.53
C ASN A 322 -16.42 -66.59 -24.56
N ARG A 323 -15.94 -66.42 -23.33
CA ARG A 323 -16.00 -67.47 -22.29
C ARG A 323 -17.42 -67.69 -21.77
N LEU A 324 -18.20 -66.62 -21.61
CA LEU A 324 -19.61 -66.69 -21.21
C LEU A 324 -20.42 -67.44 -22.27
N GLN A 325 -20.25 -67.09 -23.54
CA GLN A 325 -20.93 -67.77 -24.64
C GLN A 325 -20.61 -69.27 -24.64
N LYS A 326 -19.33 -69.60 -24.48
CA LYS A 326 -18.91 -71.01 -24.40
C LYS A 326 -19.54 -71.74 -23.21
N MET A 327 -19.60 -71.12 -22.03
CA MET A 327 -20.27 -71.71 -20.87
C MET A 327 -21.77 -71.87 -21.09
N GLU A 328 -22.43 -70.93 -21.77
CA GLU A 328 -23.85 -71.02 -22.09
C GLU A 328 -24.13 -72.18 -23.05
N ASP A 329 -23.30 -72.32 -24.09
CA ASP A 329 -23.36 -73.44 -25.03
C ASP A 329 -23.12 -74.78 -24.31
N ASP A 330 -22.10 -74.85 -23.44
CA ASP A 330 -21.80 -76.04 -22.63
C ASP A 330 -22.98 -76.38 -21.70
N LEU A 331 -23.57 -75.39 -21.02
CA LEU A 331 -24.69 -75.59 -20.10
C LEU A 331 -25.93 -76.08 -20.85
N LYS A 332 -26.23 -75.49 -22.01
CA LYS A 332 -27.31 -75.93 -22.89
C LYS A 332 -27.10 -77.37 -23.36
N SER A 333 -25.88 -77.71 -23.77
CA SER A 333 -25.55 -79.09 -24.18
C SER A 333 -25.70 -80.10 -23.03
N THR A 334 -25.35 -79.70 -21.79
CA THR A 334 -25.55 -80.57 -20.62
C THR A 334 -27.03 -80.75 -20.30
N GLN A 335 -27.83 -79.69 -20.41
CA GLN A 335 -29.28 -79.72 -20.21
C GLN A 335 -29.94 -80.64 -21.24
N GLU A 336 -29.62 -80.47 -22.52
CA GLU A 336 -30.10 -81.32 -23.62
C GLU A 336 -29.71 -82.80 -23.39
N SER A 337 -28.48 -83.07 -22.95
CA SER A 337 -28.02 -84.41 -22.60
C SER A 337 -28.79 -85.00 -21.41
N THR A 338 -29.04 -84.23 -20.35
CA THR A 338 -29.83 -84.69 -19.20
C THR A 338 -31.28 -84.96 -19.59
N ASP A 339 -31.90 -84.11 -20.40
CA ASP A 339 -33.27 -84.30 -20.88
C ASP A 339 -33.38 -85.53 -21.80
N ALA A 340 -32.39 -85.73 -22.68
CA ALA A 340 -32.28 -86.94 -23.52
C ALA A 340 -32.09 -88.21 -22.67
N ARG A 341 -31.32 -88.14 -21.58
CA ARG A 341 -31.19 -89.26 -20.62
C ARG A 341 -32.48 -89.52 -19.86
N LEU A 342 -33.19 -88.48 -19.46
CA LEU A 342 -34.45 -88.59 -18.72
C LEU A 342 -35.53 -89.25 -19.58
N THR A 343 -35.68 -88.79 -20.82
CA THR A 343 -36.59 -89.38 -21.81
C THR A 343 -36.21 -90.81 -22.16
N ALA A 344 -34.93 -91.13 -22.32
CA ALA A 344 -34.46 -92.50 -22.52
C ALA A 344 -34.79 -93.42 -21.33
N LEU A 345 -34.64 -92.93 -20.09
CA LEU A 345 -35.01 -93.66 -18.87
C LEU A 345 -36.51 -93.87 -18.76
N GLU A 346 -37.32 -92.87 -19.10
CA GLU A 346 -38.78 -93.03 -19.15
C GLU A 346 -39.19 -94.07 -20.18
N ASN A 347 -38.61 -94.02 -21.38
CA ASN A 347 -38.91 -94.97 -22.44
C ASN A 347 -38.46 -96.39 -22.04
N SER A 348 -37.28 -96.54 -21.45
CA SER A 348 -36.80 -97.82 -20.89
C SER A 348 -37.70 -98.34 -19.78
N ARG A 349 -38.25 -97.46 -18.93
CA ARG A 349 -39.20 -97.83 -17.88
C ARG A 349 -40.50 -98.37 -18.49
N TYR A 350 -41.01 -97.74 -19.55
CA TYR A 350 -42.16 -98.27 -20.31
C TYR A 350 -41.87 -99.65 -20.91
N PHE A 351 -40.71 -99.85 -21.52
CA PHE A 351 -40.29 -101.16 -22.04
C PHE A 351 -40.19 -102.23 -20.94
N TRP A 352 -39.66 -101.86 -19.77
CA TRP A 352 -39.56 -102.78 -18.64
C TRP A 352 -40.93 -103.19 -18.09
N TRP A 353 -41.87 -102.25 -17.91
CA TRP A 353 -43.24 -102.55 -17.50
C TRP A 353 -44.03 -103.34 -18.57
N ALA A 354 -43.84 -103.05 -19.86
CA ALA A 354 -44.47 -103.80 -20.94
C ALA A 354 -43.96 -105.24 -21.01
N GLY A 355 -42.64 -105.45 -20.86
CA GLY A 355 -42.04 -106.79 -20.82
C GLY A 355 -42.45 -107.59 -19.58
N PHE A 356 -42.54 -106.94 -18.42
CA PHE A 356 -43.04 -107.56 -17.19
C PHE A 356 -44.52 -107.95 -17.32
N GLY A 357 -45.35 -107.07 -17.89
CA GLY A 357 -46.76 -107.35 -18.17
C GLY A 357 -46.96 -108.51 -19.14
N LEU A 358 -46.17 -108.60 -20.21
CA LEU A 358 -46.17 -109.73 -21.15
C LEU A 358 -45.74 -111.04 -20.49
N SER A 359 -44.71 -111.00 -19.64
CA SER A 359 -44.24 -112.18 -18.90
C SER A 359 -45.31 -112.69 -17.93
N VAL A 360 -45.93 -111.81 -17.15
CA VAL A 360 -47.05 -112.17 -16.26
C VAL A 360 -48.23 -112.70 -17.06
N PHE A 361 -48.56 -112.10 -18.21
CA PHE A 361 -49.64 -112.58 -19.08
C PHE A 361 -49.34 -113.97 -19.68
N THR A 362 -48.10 -114.24 -20.10
CA THR A 362 -47.68 -115.57 -20.58
C THR A 362 -47.72 -116.63 -19.49
N ILE A 363 -47.37 -116.27 -18.24
CA ILE A 363 -47.47 -117.17 -17.08
C ILE A 363 -48.94 -117.46 -16.76
N ILE A 364 -49.82 -116.44 -16.80
CA ILE A 364 -51.26 -116.62 -16.58
C ILE A 364 -51.88 -117.52 -17.67
N LEU A 365 -51.53 -117.32 -18.94
CA LEU A 365 -51.96 -118.19 -20.04
C LEU A 365 -51.46 -119.64 -19.88
N ALA A 366 -50.21 -119.82 -19.45
CA ALA A 366 -49.65 -121.15 -19.17
C ALA A 366 -50.37 -121.86 -18.02
N ILE A 367 -50.82 -121.13 -16.99
CA ILE A 367 -51.59 -121.66 -15.87
C ILE A 367 -53.03 -122.02 -16.29
N ILE A 368 -53.65 -121.24 -17.17
CA ILE A 368 -55.01 -121.50 -17.69
C ILE A 368 -55.03 -122.69 -18.66
N SER A 369 -53.93 -122.95 -19.39
CA SER A 369 -53.82 -124.08 -20.32
C SER A 369 -53.59 -125.44 -19.63
N PHE A 370 -53.47 -125.48 -18.30
CA PHE A 370 -53.12 -126.68 -17.53
C PHE A 370 -54.26 -127.22 -16.64
N ASN A 371 -55.52 -126.83 -16.89
CA ASN A 371 -56.68 -127.30 -16.13
C ASN A 371 -57.85 -127.70 -17.04
#